data_AF-A0A959G4A5-F1
#
_entry.id   AF-A0A959G4A5-F1
#
_cell.length_a   1.000
_cell.length_b   1.000
_cell.length_c   1.000
_cell.angle_alpha   90.00
_cell.angle_beta   90.00
_cell.angle_gamma   90.00
#
_symmetry.space_group_name_H-M   'P 1'
#
loop_
_entity.id
_entity.type
_entity.pdbx_description
1 polymer ?
#
loop_
_entity_poly.entity_id
_entity_poly.type
_entity_poly.pdbx_seq_one_letter_code
_entity_poly.pdbx_strand_id
1 'polypeptide(L)'
;MVLIGELIKRAIQVTQLSFTDSSAAEQQDKQLQQLLSKASETAFGRYYGFGQILKSDDRIAAYQRQVPIFDYNNMRPWWEQQQLYPDITWPGQPDYFALSSGTTGKESKRIPVTDDMLQSFRAVSMAQVGSLNNFDLPAAFFQRQLLALGSSTDLQERKGHLEGEISGINASNAPDWFDFFYKPGKEIVGINDWDARIEAIAEAAPDWDIGALAGIPSWVLMMLQAVMERHKLSSIHDLWPGLQVYTTGGVAFEPYRESFEALFSKPVFYMDTYLASEG
;
A
#
# COMPACT_ATOMS: atom_id res chain seq x y z
N MET A 1 19.47 16.37 17.71
CA MET A 1 18.77 15.15 17.29
C MET A 1 17.40 15.00 17.95
N VAL A 2 17.26 15.04 19.29
CA VAL A 2 15.96 14.94 20.00
C VAL A 2 14.86 15.87 19.46
N LEU A 3 15.23 17.07 19.00
CA LEU A 3 14.29 18.08 18.48
C LEU A 3 13.57 17.65 17.18
N ILE A 4 14.18 16.83 16.31
CA ILE A 4 13.56 16.45 15.04
C ILE A 4 12.45 15.41 15.27
N GLY A 5 12.71 14.40 16.10
CA GLY A 5 11.69 13.40 16.46
C GLY A 5 10.50 14.00 17.20
N GLU A 6 10.75 14.97 18.08
CA GLU A 6 9.69 15.74 18.76
C GLU A 6 8.86 16.58 17.77
N LEU A 7 9.50 17.20 16.76
CA LEU A 7 8.79 17.94 15.72
C LEU A 7 7.92 17.01 14.85
N ILE A 8 8.45 15.85 14.43
CA ILE A 8 7.69 14.86 13.66
C ILE A 8 6.52 14.34 14.49
N LYS A 9 6.75 13.93 15.74
CA LYS A 9 5.70 13.47 16.65
C LYS A 9 4.60 14.52 16.81
N ARG A 10 4.96 15.79 17.03
CA ARG A 10 3.99 16.89 17.12
C ARG A 10 3.24 17.14 15.81
N ALA A 11 3.92 17.08 14.67
CA ALA A 11 3.26 17.23 13.36
C ALA A 11 2.20 16.15 13.15
N ILE A 12 2.55 14.88 13.43
CA ILE A 12 1.62 13.75 13.37
C ILE A 12 0.43 13.96 14.33
N GLN A 13 0.68 14.44 15.56
CA GLN A 13 -0.37 14.75 16.55
C GLN A 13 -1.33 15.86 16.11
N VAL A 14 -0.84 16.85 15.35
CA VAL A 14 -1.69 17.94 14.82
C VAL A 14 -2.50 17.46 13.61
N THR A 15 -2.00 16.49 12.84
CA THR A 15 -2.70 15.90 11.67
C THR A 15 -3.66 14.77 12.04
N GLN A 16 -4.21 14.75 13.26
CA GLN A 16 -5.23 13.75 13.62
C GLN A 16 -6.31 13.69 12.54
N LEU A 17 -6.61 12.47 12.09
CA LEU A 17 -7.71 12.20 11.16
C LEU A 17 -8.98 12.74 11.81
N SER A 18 -9.40 13.93 11.37
CA SER A 18 -10.66 14.52 11.76
C SER A 18 -11.74 13.71 11.06
N PHE A 19 -12.28 12.71 11.75
CA PHE A 19 -13.52 12.08 11.33
C PHE A 19 -14.59 13.17 11.35
N THR A 20 -15.23 13.40 10.21
CA THR A 20 -16.35 14.35 10.12
C THR A 20 -17.50 13.82 10.96
N ASP A 21 -18.30 14.72 11.54
CA ASP A 21 -19.50 14.35 12.33
C ASP A 21 -20.59 13.61 11.52
N SER A 22 -20.38 13.43 10.21
CA SER A 22 -21.30 12.72 9.32
C SER A 22 -21.18 11.20 9.48
N SER A 23 -22.32 10.51 9.42
CA SER A 23 -22.36 9.05 9.53
C SER A 23 -21.59 8.35 8.40
N ALA A 24 -21.16 7.11 8.63
CA ALA A 24 -20.48 6.31 7.60
C ALA A 24 -21.32 6.17 6.31
N ALA A 25 -22.64 6.07 6.44
CA ALA A 25 -23.56 6.01 5.31
C ALA A 25 -23.54 7.29 4.47
N GLU A 26 -23.53 8.46 5.11
CA GLU A 26 -23.43 9.75 4.42
C GLU A 26 -22.08 9.92 3.72
N GLN A 27 -21.00 9.45 4.33
CA GLN A 27 -19.67 9.47 3.71
C GLN A 27 -19.60 8.57 2.47
N GLN A 28 -20.16 7.37 2.54
CA GLN A 28 -20.25 6.44 1.40
C GLN A 28 -21.12 6.99 0.27
N ASP A 29 -22.26 7.62 0.60
CA ASP A 29 -23.10 8.23 -0.41
C ASP A 29 -22.39 9.42 -1.10
N LYS A 30 -21.68 10.25 -0.34
CA LYS A 30 -20.83 11.32 -0.90
C LYS A 30 -19.71 10.76 -1.78
N GLN A 31 -19.06 9.68 -1.36
CA GLN A 31 -18.04 9.02 -2.17
C GLN A 31 -18.62 8.53 -3.50
N LEU A 32 -19.79 7.87 -3.46
CA LEU A 32 -20.51 7.45 -4.67
C LEU A 32 -20.83 8.64 -5.58
N GLN A 33 -21.28 9.78 -5.02
CA GLN A 33 -21.51 11.00 -5.80
C GLN A 33 -20.26 11.44 -6.55
N GLN A 34 -19.13 11.50 -5.85
CA GLN A 34 -17.87 12.00 -6.39
C GLN A 34 -17.37 11.08 -7.50
N LEU A 35 -17.41 9.76 -7.27
CA LEU A 35 -17.00 8.76 -8.27
C LEU A 35 -17.88 8.84 -9.53
N LEU A 36 -19.21 8.87 -9.37
CA LEU A 36 -20.14 8.97 -10.49
C LEU A 36 -20.01 10.29 -11.25
N SER A 37 -19.83 11.41 -10.53
CA SER A 37 -19.67 12.72 -11.15
C SER A 37 -18.36 12.83 -11.91
N LYS A 38 -17.28 12.26 -11.39
CA LYS A 38 -15.98 12.27 -12.07
C LYS A 38 -16.00 11.40 -13.32
N ALA A 39 -16.62 10.22 -13.23
CA ALA A 39 -16.70 9.28 -14.34
C ALA A 39 -17.88 9.52 -15.29
N SER A 40 -18.71 10.56 -15.12
CA SER A 40 -19.98 10.68 -15.86
C SER A 40 -19.80 10.79 -17.38
N GLU A 41 -18.70 11.40 -17.81
CA GLU A 41 -18.41 11.65 -19.22
C GLU A 41 -17.63 10.52 -19.90
N THR A 42 -17.16 9.52 -19.14
CA THR A 42 -16.44 8.38 -19.71
C THR A 42 -17.38 7.49 -20.52
N ALA A 43 -16.83 6.64 -21.40
CA ALA A 43 -17.61 5.69 -22.17
C ALA A 43 -18.48 4.79 -21.27
N PHE A 44 -17.91 4.29 -20.17
CA PHE A 44 -18.60 3.47 -19.17
C PHE A 44 -19.69 4.27 -18.44
N GLY A 45 -19.39 5.51 -18.03
CA GLY A 45 -20.34 6.37 -17.34
C GLY A 45 -21.53 6.76 -18.22
N ARG A 46 -21.31 7.02 -19.51
CA ARG A 46 -22.37 7.27 -20.49
C ARG A 46 -23.19 6.02 -20.77
N TYR A 47 -22.54 4.86 -20.93
CA TYR A 47 -23.22 3.58 -21.18
C TYR A 47 -24.17 3.20 -20.05
N TYR A 48 -23.74 3.35 -18.79
CA TYR A 48 -24.54 3.05 -17.61
C TYR A 48 -25.31 4.25 -17.05
N GLY A 49 -25.32 5.39 -17.75
CA GLY A 49 -26.15 6.54 -17.39
C GLY A 49 -25.83 7.18 -16.04
N PHE A 50 -24.54 7.35 -15.69
CA PHE A 50 -24.11 7.96 -14.43
C PHE A 50 -24.71 9.36 -14.23
N GLY A 51 -24.86 10.14 -15.31
CA GLY A 51 -25.51 11.45 -15.26
C GLY A 51 -26.99 11.39 -14.88
N GLN A 52 -27.71 10.31 -15.22
CA GLN A 52 -29.11 10.09 -14.80
C GLN A 52 -29.17 9.63 -13.34
N ILE A 53 -28.25 8.74 -12.93
CA ILE A 53 -28.13 8.26 -11.55
C ILE A 53 -27.90 9.43 -10.59
N LEU A 54 -27.02 10.37 -10.94
CA LEU A 54 -26.74 11.57 -10.15
C LEU A 54 -27.94 12.51 -9.96
N LYS A 55 -28.93 12.43 -10.85
CA LYS A 55 -30.16 13.25 -10.80
C LYS A 55 -31.31 12.52 -10.09
N SER A 56 -31.11 11.28 -9.65
CA SER A 56 -32.15 10.50 -8.99
C SER A 56 -32.32 10.95 -7.54
N ASP A 57 -33.58 10.94 -7.06
CA ASP A 57 -33.90 11.17 -5.64
C ASP A 57 -33.27 10.11 -4.72
N ASP A 58 -33.05 8.89 -5.24
CA ASP A 58 -32.34 7.80 -4.56
C ASP A 58 -31.21 7.26 -5.45
N ARG A 59 -30.05 7.92 -5.34
CA ARG A 59 -28.84 7.60 -6.09
C ARG A 59 -28.36 6.17 -5.88
N ILE A 60 -28.42 5.67 -4.65
CA ILE A 60 -27.91 4.33 -4.31
C ILE A 60 -28.77 3.27 -5.00
N ALA A 61 -30.09 3.36 -4.86
CA ALA A 61 -30.99 2.41 -5.52
C ALA A 61 -30.95 2.54 -7.05
N ALA A 62 -30.78 3.76 -7.58
CA ALA A 62 -30.58 3.97 -9.01
C ALA A 62 -29.31 3.29 -9.52
N TYR A 63 -28.18 3.46 -8.83
CA TYR A 63 -26.91 2.81 -9.16
C TYR A 63 -27.03 1.29 -9.15
N GLN A 64 -27.59 0.71 -8.08
CA GLN A 64 -27.77 -0.74 -7.94
C GLN A 64 -28.66 -1.37 -9.01
N ARG A 65 -29.64 -0.61 -9.54
CA ARG A 65 -30.51 -1.08 -10.63
C ARG A 65 -29.84 -1.00 -12.00
N GLN A 66 -29.00 0.01 -12.22
CA GLN A 66 -28.49 0.35 -13.54
C GLN A 66 -27.11 -0.23 -13.83
N VAL A 67 -26.26 -0.37 -12.81
CA VAL A 67 -24.91 -0.91 -12.94
C VAL A 67 -24.88 -2.34 -12.41
N PRO A 68 -24.64 -3.36 -13.26
CA PRO A 68 -24.55 -4.74 -12.80
C PRO A 68 -23.30 -4.95 -11.96
N ILE A 69 -23.30 -6.01 -11.17
CA ILE A 69 -22.08 -6.47 -10.49
C ILE A 69 -21.16 -7.08 -11.54
N PHE A 70 -19.89 -6.66 -11.55
CA PHE A 70 -18.88 -7.19 -12.45
C PHE A 70 -17.89 -8.09 -11.72
N ASP A 71 -17.44 -9.12 -12.42
CA ASP A 71 -16.18 -9.78 -12.14
C ASP A 71 -15.06 -9.23 -13.04
N TYR A 72 -13.84 -9.76 -12.88
CA TYR A 72 -12.70 -9.38 -13.72
C TYR A 72 -12.97 -9.64 -15.22
N ASN A 73 -13.60 -10.76 -15.56
CA ASN A 73 -13.78 -11.15 -16.96
C ASN A 73 -14.73 -10.19 -17.70
N ASN A 74 -15.74 -9.68 -16.99
CA ASN A 74 -16.70 -8.74 -17.54
C ASN A 74 -16.17 -7.30 -17.55
N MET A 75 -15.23 -6.95 -16.65
CA MET A 75 -14.54 -5.64 -16.70
C MET A 75 -13.37 -5.60 -17.69
N ARG A 76 -12.69 -6.72 -17.92
CA ARG A 76 -11.49 -6.80 -18.76
C ARG A 76 -11.66 -6.12 -20.13
N PRO A 77 -12.76 -6.31 -20.89
CA PRO A 77 -12.94 -5.62 -22.17
C PRO A 77 -12.90 -4.09 -22.07
N TRP A 78 -13.41 -3.52 -20.98
CA TRP A 78 -13.36 -2.08 -20.73
C TRP A 78 -11.94 -1.61 -20.38
N TRP A 79 -11.22 -2.36 -19.55
CA TRP A 79 -9.83 -2.01 -19.20
C TRP A 79 -8.85 -2.21 -20.36
N GLU A 80 -9.06 -3.19 -21.22
CA GLU A 80 -8.29 -3.36 -22.46
C GLU A 80 -8.50 -2.18 -23.42
N GLN A 81 -9.72 -1.62 -23.48
CA GLN A 81 -9.98 -0.38 -24.22
C GLN A 81 -9.35 0.83 -23.54
N GLN A 82 -9.43 0.93 -22.21
CA GLN A 82 -8.81 2.00 -21.41
C GLN A 82 -7.29 2.06 -21.61
N GLN A 83 -6.64 0.91 -21.87
CA GLN A 83 -5.23 0.87 -22.20
C GLN A 83 -4.92 1.55 -23.55
N LEU A 84 -5.86 1.57 -24.48
CA LEU A 84 -5.67 2.10 -25.83
C LEU A 84 -6.20 3.53 -25.99
N TYR A 85 -7.23 3.90 -25.24
CA TYR A 85 -7.96 5.14 -25.38
C TYR A 85 -8.23 5.79 -24.01
N PRO A 86 -8.19 7.12 -23.91
CA PRO A 86 -8.59 7.82 -22.69
C PRO A 86 -10.10 7.75 -22.46
N ASP A 87 -10.53 8.07 -21.23
CA ASP A 87 -11.92 8.29 -20.86
C ASP A 87 -12.86 7.08 -21.07
N ILE A 88 -12.36 5.86 -20.87
CA ILE A 88 -13.17 4.63 -21.04
C ILE A 88 -13.91 4.26 -19.75
N THR A 89 -13.19 3.87 -18.70
CA THR A 89 -13.74 3.51 -17.37
C THR A 89 -13.53 4.62 -16.35
N TRP A 90 -12.48 5.43 -16.53
CA TRP A 90 -12.13 6.55 -15.68
C TRP A 90 -11.57 7.69 -16.55
N PRO A 91 -11.67 8.97 -16.14
CA PRO A 91 -11.11 10.06 -16.91
C PRO A 91 -9.60 9.92 -17.14
N GLY A 92 -9.16 10.32 -18.33
CA GLY A 92 -7.78 10.18 -18.78
C GLY A 92 -7.41 8.75 -19.18
N GLN A 93 -6.11 8.48 -19.26
CA GLN A 93 -5.54 7.18 -19.58
C GLN A 93 -4.54 6.81 -18.47
N PRO A 94 -4.68 5.65 -17.80
CA PRO A 94 -3.75 5.23 -16.75
C PRO A 94 -2.36 4.97 -17.32
N ASP A 95 -1.31 5.45 -16.65
CA ASP A 95 0.09 5.16 -17.01
C ASP A 95 0.54 3.77 -16.54
N TYR A 96 -0.17 3.21 -15.55
CA TYR A 96 0.19 1.99 -14.86
C TYR A 96 -0.91 0.94 -14.88
N PHE A 97 -0.51 -0.34 -14.94
CA PHE A 97 -1.39 -1.47 -14.69
C PHE A 97 -0.82 -2.39 -13.61
N ALA A 98 -1.59 -2.60 -12.54
CA ALA A 98 -1.24 -3.57 -11.52
C ALA A 98 -1.49 -5.00 -12.03
N LEU A 99 -0.48 -5.85 -11.87
CA LEU A 99 -0.56 -7.29 -12.06
C LEU A 99 -1.01 -7.92 -10.75
N SER A 100 -2.18 -8.55 -10.75
CA SER A 100 -2.72 -9.28 -9.60
C SER A 100 -2.69 -10.77 -9.89
N SER A 101 -2.14 -11.54 -8.94
CA SER A 101 -1.85 -12.98 -9.03
C SER A 101 -3.09 -13.88 -8.95
N GLY A 102 -4.21 -13.47 -9.54
CA GLY A 102 -5.54 -14.08 -9.38
C GLY A 102 -5.54 -15.62 -9.29
N THR A 103 -6.33 -16.16 -8.36
CA THR A 103 -6.28 -17.57 -7.91
C THR A 103 -6.72 -18.63 -8.93
N THR A 104 -7.12 -18.26 -10.15
CA THR A 104 -7.80 -19.17 -11.08
C THR A 104 -7.33 -19.09 -12.55
N GLY A 105 -6.32 -18.27 -12.88
CA GLY A 105 -5.86 -18.05 -14.27
C GLY A 105 -4.37 -18.33 -14.47
N LYS A 106 -3.99 -18.76 -15.67
CA LYS A 106 -2.58 -18.86 -16.10
C LYS A 106 -1.95 -17.49 -16.37
N GLU A 107 -2.76 -16.43 -16.49
CA GLU A 107 -2.34 -15.06 -16.75
C GLU A 107 -2.79 -14.15 -15.61
N SER A 108 -1.90 -13.25 -15.18
CA SER A 108 -2.20 -12.26 -14.15
C SER A 108 -3.33 -11.32 -14.57
N LYS A 109 -4.21 -10.98 -13.64
CA LYS A 109 -5.21 -9.93 -13.84
C LYS A 109 -4.49 -8.59 -14.01
N ARG A 110 -4.92 -7.78 -14.97
CA ARG A 110 -4.36 -6.46 -15.28
C ARG A 110 -5.39 -5.41 -14.92
N ILE A 111 -5.08 -4.61 -13.92
CA ILE A 111 -6.02 -3.65 -13.31
C ILE A 111 -5.43 -2.25 -13.49
N PRO A 112 -6.15 -1.29 -14.08
CA PRO A 112 -5.64 0.05 -14.30
C PRO A 112 -5.38 0.76 -12.96
N VAL A 113 -4.23 1.42 -12.84
CA VAL A 113 -3.87 2.23 -11.67
C VAL A 113 -3.84 3.68 -12.11
N THR A 114 -4.81 4.46 -11.65
CA THR A 114 -4.98 5.87 -12.00
C THR A 114 -4.23 6.78 -11.03
N ASP A 115 -4.00 8.04 -11.41
CA ASP A 115 -3.42 9.04 -10.51
C ASP A 115 -4.25 9.26 -9.24
N ASP A 116 -5.58 9.19 -9.35
CA ASP A 116 -6.46 9.27 -8.18
C ASP A 116 -6.27 8.10 -7.22
N MET A 117 -6.01 6.90 -7.75
CA MET A 117 -5.71 5.72 -6.95
C MET A 117 -4.35 5.87 -6.25
N LEU A 118 -3.32 6.35 -6.97
CA LEU A 118 -2.03 6.68 -6.37
C LEU A 118 -2.14 7.77 -5.31
N GLN A 119 -3.00 8.78 -5.51
CA GLN A 119 -3.28 9.81 -4.52
C GLN A 119 -3.99 9.23 -3.29
N SER A 120 -4.96 8.35 -3.49
CA SER A 120 -5.66 7.64 -2.41
C SER A 120 -4.66 6.81 -1.58
N PHE A 121 -3.78 6.04 -2.22
CA PHE A 121 -2.75 5.29 -1.52
C PHE A 121 -1.79 6.17 -0.74
N ARG A 122 -1.36 7.32 -1.30
CA ARG A 122 -0.57 8.30 -0.53
C ARG A 122 -1.32 8.82 0.69
N ALA A 123 -2.60 9.14 0.55
CA ALA A 123 -3.43 9.60 1.66
C ALA A 123 -3.57 8.53 2.75
N VAL A 124 -3.79 7.26 2.37
CA VAL A 124 -3.84 6.12 3.30
C VAL A 124 -2.50 5.89 3.99
N SER A 125 -1.38 5.94 3.27
CA SER A 125 -0.04 5.83 3.86
C SER A 125 0.22 6.94 4.89
N MET A 126 -0.17 8.18 4.58
CA MET A 126 -0.06 9.30 5.53
C MET A 126 -0.97 9.12 6.74
N ALA A 127 -2.19 8.59 6.55
CA ALA A 127 -3.11 8.24 7.62
C ALA A 127 -2.54 7.14 8.53
N GLN A 128 -1.84 6.15 7.97
CA GLN A 128 -1.15 5.10 8.72
C GLN A 128 0.02 5.66 9.54
N VAL A 129 0.82 6.57 8.98
CA VAL A 129 1.84 7.29 9.75
C VAL A 129 1.18 8.11 10.87
N GLY A 130 0.06 8.77 10.58
CA GLY A 130 -0.78 9.49 11.53
C GLY A 130 -1.25 8.66 12.72
N SER A 131 -1.66 7.41 12.45
CA SER A 131 -2.20 6.51 13.46
C SER A 131 -1.13 5.97 14.43
N LEU A 132 0.16 6.18 14.14
CA LEU A 132 1.25 5.88 15.09
C LEU A 132 1.09 6.62 16.43
N ASN A 133 0.36 7.73 16.47
CA ASN A 133 0.01 8.43 17.70
C ASN A 133 -0.86 7.62 18.67
N ASN A 134 -1.54 6.59 18.18
CA ASN A 134 -2.34 5.71 19.02
C ASN A 134 -1.48 4.74 19.83
N PHE A 135 -0.17 4.68 19.55
CA PHE A 135 0.79 3.87 20.27
C PHE A 135 1.68 4.75 21.16
N ASP A 136 2.10 4.20 22.30
CA ASP A 136 3.04 4.87 23.20
C ASP A 136 4.47 4.75 22.67
N LEU A 137 4.78 5.54 21.64
CA LEU A 137 6.09 5.57 20.98
C LEU A 137 6.94 6.75 21.48
N PRO A 138 8.20 6.52 21.90
CA PRO A 138 9.10 7.58 22.31
C PRO A 138 9.49 8.45 21.11
N ALA A 139 9.79 9.73 21.32
CA ALA A 139 10.16 10.63 20.21
C ALA A 139 11.39 10.17 19.40
N ALA A 140 12.28 9.38 20.01
CA ALA A 140 13.42 8.77 19.33
C ALA A 140 12.99 7.76 18.24
N PHE A 141 11.80 7.14 18.35
CA PHE A 141 11.27 6.23 17.34
C PHE A 141 11.14 6.88 15.97
N PHE A 142 10.65 8.12 15.92
CA PHE A 142 10.40 8.85 14.66
C PHE A 142 11.67 9.31 13.94
N GLN A 143 12.86 9.04 14.49
CA GLN A 143 14.14 9.27 13.82
C GLN A 143 14.70 7.99 13.17
N ARG A 144 14.07 6.84 13.44
CA ARG A 144 14.52 5.54 12.95
C ARG A 144 13.99 5.25 11.55
N GLN A 145 14.62 4.27 10.91
CA GLN A 145 14.32 3.85 9.56
C GLN A 145 13.18 2.83 9.53
N LEU A 146 12.43 2.85 8.42
CA LEU A 146 11.44 1.84 8.06
C LEU A 146 12.10 0.85 7.10
N LEU A 147 12.15 -0.43 7.48
CA LEU A 147 12.53 -1.51 6.56
C LEU A 147 11.27 -2.14 5.98
N ALA A 148 11.03 -1.95 4.68
CA ALA A 148 9.86 -2.50 4.03
C ALA A 148 10.23 -3.52 2.95
N LEU A 149 9.54 -4.66 2.97
CA LEU A 149 9.67 -5.72 1.99
C LEU A 149 8.44 -5.71 1.07
N GLY A 150 8.67 -5.30 -0.16
CA GLY A 150 7.69 -5.29 -1.23
C GLY A 150 8.21 -5.97 -2.49
N SER A 151 7.39 -5.91 -3.53
CA SER A 151 7.71 -6.44 -4.85
C SER A 151 8.70 -5.52 -5.56
N SER A 152 9.36 -6.03 -6.60
CA SER A 152 10.37 -5.26 -7.33
C SER A 152 9.78 -3.96 -7.91
N THR A 153 10.58 -2.89 -7.90
CA THR A 153 10.27 -1.61 -8.57
C THR A 153 10.63 -1.63 -10.06
N ASP A 154 11.18 -2.74 -10.56
CA ASP A 154 11.49 -2.95 -11.98
C ASP A 154 10.21 -3.22 -12.77
N LEU A 155 9.49 -2.13 -13.09
CA LEU A 155 8.22 -2.19 -13.83
C LEU A 155 8.48 -2.51 -15.31
N GLN A 156 7.62 -3.34 -15.89
CA GLN A 156 7.74 -3.76 -17.28
C GLN A 156 6.97 -2.84 -18.22
N GLU A 157 7.62 -2.38 -19.28
CA GLU A 157 6.94 -1.59 -20.32
C GLU A 157 6.10 -2.49 -21.24
N ARG A 158 4.83 -2.15 -21.41
CA ARG A 158 3.91 -2.83 -22.33
C ARG A 158 2.95 -1.86 -22.99
N LYS A 159 3.05 -1.75 -24.32
CA LYS A 159 2.18 -0.90 -25.15
C LYS A 159 2.17 0.59 -24.70
N GLY A 160 3.31 1.10 -24.23
CA GLY A 160 3.43 2.48 -23.75
C GLY A 160 2.95 2.70 -22.30
N HIS A 161 2.74 1.62 -21.54
CA HIS A 161 2.35 1.64 -20.12
C HIS A 161 3.36 0.87 -19.28
N LEU A 162 3.42 1.13 -17.98
CA LEU A 162 4.24 0.36 -17.04
C LEU A 162 3.38 -0.64 -16.26
N GLU A 163 3.85 -1.88 -16.12
CA GLU A 163 3.13 -2.95 -15.43
C GLU A 163 3.99 -3.59 -14.34
N GLY A 164 3.35 -3.93 -13.21
CA GLY A 164 4.01 -4.58 -12.08
C GLY A 164 3.05 -4.84 -10.94
N GLU A 165 3.53 -5.38 -9.83
CA GLU A 165 2.69 -5.49 -8.62
C GLU A 165 2.45 -4.11 -8.00
N ILE A 166 1.31 -3.94 -7.32
CA ILE A 166 0.91 -2.62 -6.79
C ILE A 166 1.91 -2.05 -5.78
N SER A 167 2.57 -2.91 -5.00
CA SER A 167 3.63 -2.51 -4.07
C SER A 167 4.83 -1.89 -4.78
N GLY A 168 5.23 -2.46 -5.93
CA GLY A 168 6.30 -1.92 -6.78
C GLY A 168 5.90 -0.59 -7.44
N ILE A 169 4.67 -0.48 -7.95
CA ILE A 169 4.13 0.77 -8.52
C ILE A 169 4.05 1.88 -7.46
N ASN A 170 3.60 1.57 -6.25
CA ASN A 170 3.54 2.55 -5.16
C ASN A 170 4.94 2.99 -4.73
N ALA A 171 5.88 2.06 -4.63
CA ALA A 171 7.27 2.36 -4.28
C ALA A 171 7.98 3.21 -5.35
N SER A 172 7.72 2.97 -6.65
CA SER A 172 8.29 3.79 -7.73
C SER A 172 7.72 5.22 -7.76
N ASN A 173 6.55 5.44 -7.16
CA ASN A 173 5.87 6.73 -7.07
C ASN A 173 6.05 7.42 -5.70
N ALA A 174 6.90 6.87 -4.83
CA ALA A 174 7.21 7.47 -3.54
C ALA A 174 8.05 8.75 -3.71
N PRO A 175 7.86 9.79 -2.86
CA PRO A 175 8.69 10.99 -2.91
C PRO A 175 10.17 10.70 -2.65
N ASP A 176 11.08 11.37 -3.36
CA ASP A 176 12.54 11.11 -3.25
C ASP A 176 13.10 11.25 -1.82
N TRP A 177 12.55 12.15 -1.00
CA TRP A 177 13.00 12.32 0.38
C TRP A 177 12.71 11.10 1.27
N PHE A 178 11.79 10.22 0.85
CA PHE A 178 11.45 8.99 1.55
C PHE A 178 12.60 7.99 1.57
N ASP A 179 13.48 8.02 0.54
CA ASP A 179 14.64 7.13 0.40
C ASP A 179 15.60 7.21 1.61
N PHE A 180 15.65 8.34 2.33
CA PHE A 180 16.52 8.50 3.50
C PHE A 180 16.06 7.67 4.71
N PHE A 181 14.75 7.51 4.86
CA PHE A 181 14.14 6.74 5.96
C PHE A 181 13.82 5.30 5.56
N TYR A 182 13.79 5.02 4.26
CA TYR A 182 13.37 3.74 3.71
C TYR A 182 14.56 2.79 3.48
N LYS A 183 14.46 1.58 4.03
CA LYS A 183 15.37 0.46 3.80
C LYS A 183 14.63 -0.68 3.09
N PRO A 184 15.32 -1.49 2.26
CA PRO A 184 16.78 -1.57 2.11
C PRO A 184 17.40 -0.62 1.07
N GLY A 185 16.59 0.23 0.43
CA GLY A 185 17.03 1.16 -0.61
C GLY A 185 16.93 0.58 -2.02
N LYS A 186 16.97 1.45 -3.04
CA LYS A 186 16.65 1.11 -4.44
C LYS A 186 17.54 0.01 -5.02
N GLU A 187 18.84 0.00 -4.68
CA GLU A 187 19.79 -1.01 -5.17
C GLU A 187 19.43 -2.43 -4.72
N ILE A 188 19.12 -2.62 -3.44
CA ILE A 188 18.73 -3.93 -2.89
C ILE A 188 17.31 -4.31 -3.33
N VAL A 189 16.39 -3.34 -3.40
CA VAL A 189 15.00 -3.59 -3.85
C VAL A 189 14.94 -4.11 -5.29
N GLY A 190 15.82 -3.61 -6.16
CA GLY A 190 15.92 -4.04 -7.56
C GLY A 190 16.53 -5.42 -7.80
N ILE A 191 16.98 -6.13 -6.75
CA ILE A 191 17.45 -7.51 -6.88
C ILE A 191 16.23 -8.42 -7.11
N ASN A 192 16.14 -8.99 -8.32
CA ASN A 192 15.02 -9.85 -8.73
C ASN A 192 15.06 -11.24 -8.08
N ASP A 193 16.25 -11.77 -7.79
CA ASP A 193 16.39 -13.03 -7.07
C ASP A 193 16.10 -12.83 -5.58
N TRP A 194 15.06 -13.49 -5.09
CA TRP A 194 14.56 -13.26 -3.73
C TRP A 194 15.57 -13.64 -2.66
N ASP A 195 16.24 -14.79 -2.81
CA ASP A 195 17.21 -15.28 -1.83
C ASP A 195 18.45 -14.37 -1.80
N ALA A 196 18.96 -13.94 -2.97
CA ALA A 196 20.04 -12.96 -3.07
C ALA A 196 19.65 -11.61 -2.47
N ARG A 197 18.38 -11.19 -2.62
CA ARG A 197 17.87 -9.97 -1.99
C ARG A 197 17.87 -10.08 -0.47
N ILE A 198 17.42 -11.21 0.09
CA ILE A 198 17.45 -11.45 1.53
C ILE A 198 18.88 -11.47 2.06
N GLU A 199 19.82 -12.11 1.36
CA GLU A 199 21.24 -12.10 1.74
C GLU A 199 21.84 -10.69 1.72
N ALA A 200 21.53 -9.88 0.71
CA ALA A 200 21.97 -8.49 0.64
C ALA A 200 21.41 -7.64 1.79
N ILE A 201 20.14 -7.88 2.17
CA ILE A 201 19.54 -7.26 3.36
C ILE A 201 20.28 -7.70 4.62
N ALA A 202 20.51 -9.00 4.80
CA ALA A 202 21.20 -9.53 5.96
C ALA A 202 22.62 -8.98 6.09
N GLU A 203 23.33 -8.81 4.97
CA GLU A 203 24.66 -8.21 4.94
C GLU A 203 24.67 -6.75 5.40
N ALA A 204 23.75 -5.93 4.89
CA ALA A 204 23.69 -4.50 5.17
C ALA A 204 22.95 -4.14 6.49
N ALA A 205 22.24 -5.10 7.10
CA ALA A 205 21.43 -4.89 8.30
C ALA A 205 22.13 -4.17 9.48
N PRO A 206 23.44 -4.40 9.78
CA PRO A 206 24.12 -3.71 10.86
C PRO A 206 24.32 -2.21 10.66
N ASP A 207 24.23 -1.72 9.42
CA ASP A 207 24.41 -0.30 9.09
C ASP A 207 23.13 0.52 9.28
N TRP A 208 22.03 -0.12 9.70
CA TRP A 208 20.71 0.50 9.78
C TRP A 208 20.18 0.56 11.21
N ASP A 209 19.45 1.63 11.54
CA ASP A 209 18.70 1.77 12.80
C ASP A 209 17.20 1.60 12.50
N ILE A 210 16.74 0.36 12.48
CA ILE A 210 15.37 0.02 12.13
C ILE A 210 14.45 0.20 13.34
N GLY A 211 13.44 1.06 13.17
CA GLY A 211 12.38 1.28 14.16
C GLY A 211 11.06 0.62 13.77
N ALA A 212 10.81 0.49 12.47
CA ALA A 212 9.58 -0.07 11.94
C ALA A 212 9.85 -1.08 10.82
N LEU A 213 9.00 -2.08 10.73
CA LEU A 213 8.95 -3.05 9.63
C LEU A 213 7.66 -2.86 8.83
N ALA A 214 7.71 -3.13 7.53
CA ALA A 214 6.51 -3.28 6.71
C ALA A 214 6.63 -4.43 5.69
N GLY A 215 5.52 -5.11 5.42
CA GLY A 215 5.45 -6.14 4.36
C GLY A 215 4.70 -7.40 4.77
N ILE A 216 4.65 -8.37 3.86
CA ILE A 216 3.94 -9.65 4.05
C ILE A 216 4.62 -10.47 5.17
N PRO A 217 3.86 -11.03 6.13
CA PRO A 217 4.40 -11.81 7.26
C PRO A 217 5.46 -12.85 6.91
N SER A 218 5.20 -13.67 5.90
CA SER A 218 6.13 -14.74 5.51
C SER A 218 7.48 -14.18 5.05
N TRP A 219 7.47 -13.11 4.25
CA TRP A 219 8.67 -12.48 3.72
C TRP A 219 9.49 -11.78 4.80
N VAL A 220 8.81 -11.03 5.68
CA VAL A 220 9.46 -10.34 6.79
C VAL A 220 10.02 -11.36 7.78
N LEU A 221 9.30 -12.44 8.08
CA LEU A 221 9.78 -13.50 8.96
C LEU A 221 11.06 -14.15 8.44
N MET A 222 11.07 -14.55 7.15
CA MET A 222 12.26 -15.11 6.51
C MET A 222 13.45 -14.15 6.54
N MET A 223 13.21 -12.86 6.26
CA MET A 223 14.25 -11.84 6.32
C MET A 223 14.84 -11.69 7.73
N LEU A 224 13.99 -11.60 8.76
CA LEU A 224 14.45 -11.48 10.15
C LEU A 224 15.27 -12.70 10.57
N GLN A 225 14.83 -13.90 10.18
CA GLN A 225 15.56 -15.14 10.44
C GLN A 225 16.93 -15.14 9.78
N ALA A 226 17.03 -14.73 8.51
CA ALA A 226 18.31 -14.62 7.80
C ALA A 226 19.26 -13.61 8.44
N VAL A 227 18.75 -12.43 8.83
CA VAL A 227 19.53 -11.41 9.57
C VAL A 227 20.05 -12.00 10.89
N MET A 228 19.18 -12.64 11.67
CA MET A 228 19.56 -13.20 12.96
C MET A 228 20.55 -14.36 12.84
N GLU A 229 20.38 -15.24 11.86
CA GLU A 229 21.29 -16.37 11.60
C GLU A 229 22.68 -15.88 11.20
N ARG A 230 22.75 -14.96 10.23
CA ARG A 230 24.01 -14.39 9.74
C ARG A 230 24.83 -13.74 10.85
N HIS A 231 24.17 -12.99 11.73
CA HIS A 231 24.81 -12.24 12.82
C HIS A 231 24.81 -12.97 14.16
N LYS A 232 24.32 -14.21 14.21
CA LYS A 232 24.25 -15.07 15.41
C LYS A 232 23.54 -14.40 16.58
N LEU A 233 22.41 -13.75 16.30
CA LEU A 233 21.63 -12.97 17.25
C LEU A 233 20.68 -13.88 18.04
N SER A 234 20.44 -13.54 19.31
CA SER A 234 19.43 -14.20 20.14
C SER A 234 18.05 -13.57 19.97
N SER A 235 18.03 -12.26 19.69
CA SER A 235 16.85 -11.51 19.27
C SER A 235 17.24 -10.48 18.22
N ILE A 236 16.32 -10.13 17.33
CA ILE A 236 16.56 -9.02 16.40
C ILE A 236 16.87 -7.70 17.10
N HIS A 237 16.39 -7.51 18.34
CA HIS A 237 16.66 -6.30 19.12
C HIS A 237 18.13 -6.17 19.56
N ASP A 238 18.92 -7.25 19.46
CA ASP A 238 20.37 -7.19 19.65
C ASP A 238 21.02 -6.31 18.57
N LEU A 239 20.41 -6.26 17.37
CA LEU A 239 20.84 -5.41 16.25
C LEU A 239 20.01 -4.13 16.15
N TRP A 240 18.69 -4.23 16.27
CA TRP A 240 17.74 -3.13 16.13
C TRP A 240 16.99 -2.88 17.45
N PRO A 241 17.65 -2.30 18.47
CA PRO A 241 17.09 -2.16 19.81
C PRO A 241 15.87 -1.24 19.88
N GLY A 242 15.66 -0.43 18.84
CA GLY A 242 14.56 0.53 18.70
C GLY A 242 13.41 0.08 17.82
N LEU A 243 13.41 -1.17 17.34
CA LEU A 243 12.29 -1.78 16.64
C LEU A 243 11.07 -1.86 17.56
N GLN A 244 9.95 -1.25 17.16
CA GLN A 244 8.74 -1.20 17.98
C GLN A 244 7.44 -1.35 17.18
N VAL A 245 7.47 -1.26 15.84
CA VAL A 245 6.26 -1.34 15.01
C VAL A 245 6.47 -2.30 13.85
N TYR A 246 5.47 -3.13 13.58
CA TYR A 246 5.37 -3.91 12.36
C TYR A 246 4.01 -3.67 11.68
N THR A 247 4.05 -3.05 10.51
CA THR A 247 2.88 -2.87 9.64
C THR A 247 2.78 -4.03 8.66
N THR A 248 1.74 -4.82 8.80
CA THR A 248 1.55 -6.08 8.07
C THR A 248 0.37 -6.01 7.12
N GLY A 249 0.35 -6.86 6.10
CA GLY A 249 -0.70 -6.87 5.09
C GLY A 249 -0.51 -7.99 4.06
N GLY A 250 -1.46 -8.08 3.14
CA GLY A 250 -1.50 -9.10 2.08
C GLY A 250 -2.04 -10.46 2.54
N VAL A 251 -1.81 -10.86 3.79
CA VAL A 251 -2.41 -12.03 4.45
C VAL A 251 -2.68 -11.73 5.91
N ALA A 252 -3.57 -12.52 6.54
CA ALA A 252 -3.83 -12.41 7.97
C ALA A 252 -2.53 -12.62 8.78
N PHE A 253 -2.25 -11.71 9.72
CA PHE A 253 -1.03 -11.78 10.53
C PHE A 253 -1.10 -12.83 11.64
N GLU A 254 -2.28 -13.06 12.22
CA GLU A 254 -2.43 -13.88 13.43
C GLU A 254 -1.74 -15.26 13.38
N PRO A 255 -1.79 -16.03 12.26
CA PRO A 255 -1.08 -17.31 12.16
C PRO A 255 0.45 -17.22 12.29
N TYR A 256 1.04 -16.04 12.13
CA TYR A 256 2.48 -15.81 12.21
C TYR A 256 2.92 -15.22 13.56
N ARG A 257 1.98 -14.80 14.42
CA ARG A 257 2.27 -14.04 15.65
C ARG A 257 3.32 -14.73 16.52
N GLU A 258 3.11 -16.00 16.85
CA GLU A 258 4.04 -16.76 17.73
C GLU A 258 5.46 -16.82 17.15
N SER A 259 5.59 -17.01 15.84
CA SER A 259 6.88 -17.05 15.15
C SER A 259 7.61 -15.71 15.22
N PHE A 260 6.90 -14.59 15.12
CA PHE A 260 7.49 -13.26 15.27
C PHE A 260 7.85 -12.95 16.72
N GLU A 261 6.97 -13.26 17.67
CA GLU A 261 7.21 -13.03 19.09
C GLU A 261 8.43 -13.81 19.60
N ALA A 262 8.71 -14.99 19.04
CA ALA A 262 9.93 -15.75 19.32
C ALA A 262 11.23 -15.04 18.91
N LEU A 263 11.19 -14.12 17.92
CA LEU A 263 12.36 -13.36 17.47
C LEU A 263 12.57 -12.06 18.28
N PHE A 264 11.57 -11.66 19.06
CA PHE A 264 11.49 -10.35 19.71
C PHE A 264 11.71 -10.47 21.23
N SER A 265 12.75 -9.82 21.75
CA SER A 265 12.97 -9.68 23.20
C SER A 265 12.20 -8.51 23.84
N LYS A 266 11.50 -7.70 23.04
CA LYS A 266 10.67 -6.56 23.48
C LYS A 266 9.31 -6.58 22.76
N PRO A 267 8.25 -6.00 23.35
CA PRO A 267 6.96 -5.88 22.68
C PRO A 267 7.04 -5.06 21.40
N VAL A 268 6.34 -5.53 20.35
CA VAL A 268 6.18 -4.84 19.07
C VAL A 268 4.70 -4.58 18.84
N PHE A 269 4.35 -3.37 18.42
CA PHE A 269 3.00 -3.02 18.00
C PHE A 269 2.76 -3.52 16.57
N TYR A 270 1.64 -4.20 16.37
CA TYR A 270 1.25 -4.72 15.07
C TYR A 270 0.14 -3.86 14.48
N MET A 271 0.34 -3.38 13.25
CA MET A 271 -0.65 -2.66 12.47
C MET A 271 -1.06 -3.51 11.28
N ASP A 272 -2.19 -4.20 11.37
CA ASP A 272 -2.71 -5.03 10.28
C ASP A 272 -3.48 -4.16 9.26
N THR A 273 -3.13 -4.31 7.99
CA THR A 273 -3.66 -3.50 6.89
C THR A 273 -4.33 -4.39 5.86
N TYR A 274 -5.51 -3.96 5.40
CA TYR A 274 -6.25 -4.62 4.35
C TYR A 274 -6.18 -3.77 3.08
N LEU A 275 -5.17 -4.06 2.26
CA LEU A 275 -4.90 -3.36 1.00
C LEU A 275 -4.94 -4.36 -0.15
N ALA A 276 -5.52 -3.94 -1.27
CA ALA A 276 -5.52 -4.71 -2.50
C ALA A 276 -5.14 -3.81 -3.68
N SER A 277 -4.71 -4.45 -4.79
CA SER A 277 -4.48 -3.75 -6.07
C SER A 277 -5.75 -3.14 -6.67
N GLU A 278 -6.92 -3.37 -6.06
CA GLU A 278 -8.24 -2.92 -6.53
C GLU A 278 -8.77 -1.70 -5.76
N GLY A 279 -8.16 -1.35 -4.62
CA GLY A 279 -8.62 -0.29 -3.72
C GLY A 279 -8.35 -0.60 -2.25
#